data_AF-A0A376Y544-F1
#
_entry.id   AF-A0A376Y544-F1
#
_cell.length_a   1.000
_cell.length_b   1.000
_cell.length_c   1.000
_cell.angle_alpha   90.00
_cell.angle_beta   90.00
_cell.angle_gamma   90.00
#
_symmetry.space_group_name_H-M   'P 1'
#
loop_
_entity.id
_entity.type
_entity.pdbx_description
1 polymer ?
#
loop_
_entity_poly.entity_id
_entity_poly.type
_entity_poly.pdbx_seq_one_letter_code
_entity_poly.pdbx_strand_id
1 'polypeptide(L)'
;MKDGCIAIACPITGDWVAMTNHTWAFSIAEMKKNLGFSHLEIINDFTAVSMAIPMLKKEHLIQFGGAEPVEGKPIAVYGAGTGLGVAHLVHVDKRWVSLPGEGGHVDFAPNSEEEAIILEILRAEIGHVSAERVLSGPGLVNLYRAIVKADNRLPENLKPKDITERALADSCTDCRRALSLFCVIMGRFGGNLALNLGTFGRRVYCGRYRAALP
;
A
#
# COMPACT_ATOMS: atom_id res chain seq x y z
N MET A 1 -23.74 -23.26 1.83
CA MET A 1 -23.13 -22.17 1.05
C MET A 1 -22.45 -22.81 -0.15
N LYS A 2 -22.78 -22.44 -1.40
CA LYS A 2 -22.24 -23.10 -2.60
C LYS A 2 -21.18 -22.28 -3.33
N ASP A 3 -20.97 -21.04 -2.91
CA ASP A 3 -20.04 -20.11 -3.54
C ASP A 3 -19.16 -19.47 -2.46
N GLY A 4 -17.92 -19.16 -2.82
CA GLY A 4 -16.95 -18.53 -1.93
C GLY A 4 -16.03 -17.57 -2.67
N CYS A 5 -15.61 -16.52 -1.99
CA CYS A 5 -14.57 -15.60 -2.46
C CYS A 5 -13.59 -15.36 -1.32
N ILE A 6 -12.30 -15.58 -1.56
CA ILE A 6 -11.24 -15.43 -0.55
C ILE A 6 -10.20 -14.44 -1.06
N ALA A 7 -9.90 -13.43 -0.24
CA ALA A 7 -8.86 -12.45 -0.51
C ALA A 7 -7.54 -12.88 0.15
N ILE A 8 -6.44 -12.91 -0.61
CA ILE A 8 -5.12 -13.34 -0.15
C ILE A 8 -4.08 -12.27 -0.51
N ALA A 9 -3.22 -11.93 0.45
CA ALA A 9 -2.14 -10.96 0.27
C ALA A 9 -0.93 -11.57 -0.47
N CYS A 10 -1.16 -12.03 -1.69
CA CYS A 10 -0.13 -12.41 -2.66
C CYS A 10 -0.65 -12.23 -4.10
N PRO A 11 0.24 -12.25 -5.11
CA PRO A 11 -0.17 -12.25 -6.50
C PRO A 11 -0.92 -13.54 -6.85
N ILE A 12 -2.06 -13.42 -7.52
CA ILE A 12 -2.83 -14.56 -8.03
C ILE A 12 -2.63 -14.63 -9.55
N THR A 13 -1.74 -15.53 -10.00
CA THR A 13 -1.34 -15.65 -11.42
C THR A 13 -1.86 -16.92 -12.10
N GLY A 14 -2.49 -17.83 -11.35
CA GLY A 14 -2.99 -19.10 -11.86
C GLY A 14 -3.63 -19.95 -10.78
N ASP A 15 -3.77 -21.24 -11.06
CA ASP A 15 -4.42 -22.20 -10.14
C ASP A 15 -3.60 -22.44 -8.86
N TRP A 16 -2.27 -22.33 -8.93
CA TRP A 16 -1.41 -22.51 -7.76
C TRP A 16 -1.23 -21.19 -7.02
N VAL A 17 -1.67 -21.16 -5.76
CA VAL A 17 -1.50 -20.01 -4.87
C VAL A 17 -0.42 -20.36 -3.85
N ALA A 18 0.65 -19.56 -3.80
CA ALA A 18 1.71 -19.68 -2.80
C ALA A 18 1.78 -18.39 -1.98
N MET A 19 1.63 -18.50 -0.66
CA MET A 19 1.73 -17.35 0.23
C MET A 19 3.21 -17.00 0.46
N THR A 20 3.57 -15.72 0.35
CA THR A 20 4.95 -15.26 0.62
C THR A 20 5.27 -15.20 2.11
N ASN A 21 4.25 -14.99 2.95
CA ASN A 21 4.37 -14.81 4.39
C ASN A 21 3.96 -16.05 5.21
N HIS A 22 3.63 -17.17 4.57
CA HIS A 22 3.22 -18.41 5.24
C HIS A 22 3.57 -19.63 4.39
N THR A 23 3.74 -20.80 5.00
CA THR A 23 4.02 -22.06 4.30
C THR A 23 2.81 -22.64 3.54
N TRP A 24 1.69 -21.93 3.50
CA TRP A 24 0.49 -22.40 2.82
C TRP A 24 0.62 -22.18 1.32
N ALA A 25 0.47 -23.28 0.59
CA ALA A 25 0.31 -23.28 -0.85
C ALA A 25 -0.75 -24.31 -1.24
N PHE A 26 -1.58 -23.98 -2.22
CA PHE A 26 -2.71 -24.84 -2.61
C PHE A 26 -3.14 -24.58 -4.06
N SER A 27 -3.88 -25.55 -4.62
CA SER A 27 -4.59 -25.42 -5.88
C SER A 27 -6.01 -24.88 -5.63
N ILE A 28 -6.41 -23.85 -6.38
CA ILE A 28 -7.78 -23.29 -6.33
C ILE A 28 -8.80 -24.34 -6.76
N ALA A 29 -8.52 -25.05 -7.85
CA ALA A 29 -9.38 -26.11 -8.37
C ALA A 29 -9.55 -27.27 -7.38
N GLU A 30 -8.46 -27.68 -6.72
CA GLU A 30 -8.51 -28.72 -5.70
C GLU A 30 -9.34 -28.26 -4.49
N MET A 31 -9.10 -27.05 -3.99
CA MET A 31 -9.88 -26.49 -2.87
C MET A 31 -11.37 -26.39 -3.21
N LYS A 32 -11.70 -25.91 -4.42
CA LYS A 32 -13.08 -25.82 -4.92
C LYS A 32 -13.77 -27.19 -4.91
N LYS A 33 -13.08 -28.22 -5.42
CA LYS A 33 -13.58 -29.59 -5.48
C LYS A 33 -13.77 -30.18 -4.09
N ASN A 34 -12.78 -30.02 -3.21
CA ASN A 34 -12.79 -30.60 -1.87
C ASN A 34 -13.89 -30.00 -0.98
N LEU A 35 -14.20 -28.71 -1.16
CA LEU A 35 -15.27 -28.02 -0.44
C LEU A 35 -16.66 -28.13 -1.11
N GLY A 36 -16.75 -28.72 -2.31
CA GLY A 36 -18.00 -28.85 -3.04
C GLY A 36 -18.59 -27.51 -3.52
N PHE A 37 -17.75 -26.51 -3.79
CA PHE A 37 -18.19 -25.20 -4.27
C PHE A 37 -18.50 -25.20 -5.77
N SER A 38 -19.59 -24.54 -6.13
CA SER A 38 -19.97 -24.22 -7.52
C SER A 38 -19.08 -23.11 -8.08
N HIS A 39 -18.79 -22.09 -7.28
CA HIS A 39 -17.83 -21.03 -7.59
C HIS A 39 -16.88 -20.80 -6.42
N LEU A 40 -15.58 -20.70 -6.72
CA LEU A 40 -14.56 -20.30 -5.76
C LEU A 40 -13.67 -19.28 -6.44
N GLU A 41 -13.75 -18.04 -6.00
CA GLU A 41 -12.89 -16.95 -6.45
C GLU A 41 -11.77 -16.74 -5.43
N ILE A 42 -10.52 -16.78 -5.89
CA ILE A 42 -9.38 -16.37 -5.09
C ILE A 42 -8.83 -15.10 -5.72
N ILE A 43 -8.81 -14.03 -4.94
CA ILE A 43 -8.41 -12.71 -5.41
C ILE A 43 -7.31 -12.14 -4.53
N ASN A 44 -6.53 -11.22 -5.09
CA ASN A 44 -5.59 -10.44 -4.30
C ASN A 44 -6.33 -9.55 -3.27
N ASP A 45 -5.68 -9.27 -2.15
CA ASP A 45 -6.24 -8.44 -1.07
C ASP A 45 -6.57 -7.01 -1.50
N PHE A 46 -5.72 -6.36 -2.30
CA PHE A 46 -6.00 -5.03 -2.85
C PHE A 46 -7.08 -5.04 -3.95
N THR A 47 -7.22 -6.15 -4.70
CA THR A 47 -8.39 -6.36 -5.56
C THR A 47 -9.67 -6.33 -4.70
N ALA A 48 -9.71 -7.07 -3.60
CA ALA A 48 -10.87 -7.11 -2.71
C ALA A 48 -11.17 -5.73 -2.10
N VAL A 49 -10.15 -5.02 -1.62
CA VAL A 49 -10.29 -3.66 -1.08
C VAL A 49 -10.83 -2.70 -2.14
N SER A 50 -10.32 -2.77 -3.38
CA SER A 50 -10.82 -1.93 -4.46
C SER A 50 -12.30 -2.21 -4.75
N MET A 51 -12.70 -3.48 -4.82
CA MET A 51 -14.09 -3.87 -5.09
C MET A 51 -15.06 -3.46 -3.97
N ALA A 52 -14.56 -3.18 -2.75
CA ALA A 52 -15.36 -2.64 -1.66
C ALA A 52 -15.68 -1.14 -1.82
N ILE A 53 -14.87 -0.38 -2.57
CA ILE A 53 -15.00 1.10 -2.65
C ILE A 53 -16.37 1.57 -3.12
N PRO A 54 -16.99 1.00 -4.16
CA PRO A 54 -18.33 1.40 -4.58
C PRO A 54 -19.42 1.17 -3.53
N MET A 55 -19.14 0.35 -2.51
CA MET A 55 -20.05 0.03 -1.40
C MET A 55 -19.78 0.86 -0.14
N LEU A 56 -18.70 1.65 -0.12
CA LEU A 56 -18.38 2.50 1.02
C LEU A 56 -19.35 3.69 1.11
N LYS A 57 -19.79 3.96 2.33
CA LYS A 57 -20.62 5.12 2.65
C LYS A 57 -19.76 6.25 3.21
N LYS A 58 -20.32 7.45 3.33
CA LYS A 58 -19.58 8.64 3.80
C LYS A 58 -19.00 8.43 5.21
N GLU A 59 -19.69 7.71 6.09
CA GLU A 59 -19.20 7.38 7.43
C GLU A 59 -17.96 6.47 7.46
N HIS A 60 -17.67 5.77 6.36
CA HIS A 60 -16.46 4.93 6.24
C HIS A 60 -15.26 5.72 5.69
N LEU A 61 -15.45 6.99 5.33
CA LEU A 61 -14.50 7.78 4.54
C LEU A 61 -14.11 9.05 5.30
N ILE A 62 -12.81 9.33 5.32
CA ILE A 62 -12.26 10.61 5.78
C ILE A 62 -11.65 11.29 4.56
N GLN A 63 -12.11 12.49 4.23
CA GLN A 63 -11.66 13.23 3.06
C GLN A 63 -10.43 14.09 3.39
N PHE A 64 -9.37 13.94 2.61
CA PHE A 64 -8.17 14.78 2.67
C PHE A 64 -8.10 15.65 1.42
N GLY A 65 -8.64 16.86 1.51
CA GLY A 65 -8.68 17.83 0.41
C GLY A 65 -9.54 17.43 -0.79
N GLY A 66 -9.40 18.17 -1.90
CA GLY A 66 -10.11 17.92 -3.16
C GLY A 66 -11.61 18.29 -3.11
N ALA A 67 -12.27 18.12 -4.26
CA ALA A 67 -13.72 18.26 -4.42
C ALA A 67 -14.40 16.88 -4.41
N GLU A 68 -15.72 16.88 -4.59
CA GLU A 68 -16.50 15.65 -4.74
C GLU A 68 -16.04 14.80 -5.94
N PRO A 69 -16.14 13.46 -5.84
CA PRO A 69 -15.73 12.54 -6.89
C PRO A 69 -16.58 12.71 -8.15
N VAL A 70 -15.97 12.58 -9.33
CA VAL A 70 -16.72 12.52 -10.60
C VAL A 70 -17.22 11.09 -10.81
N GLU A 71 -18.54 10.90 -10.85
CA GLU A 71 -19.16 9.59 -10.99
C GLU A 71 -18.68 8.85 -12.27
N GLY A 72 -18.41 7.56 -12.14
CA GLY A 72 -17.96 6.70 -13.24
C GLY A 72 -16.54 6.96 -13.75
N LYS A 73 -15.77 7.88 -13.15
CA LYS A 73 -14.36 8.09 -13.51
C LYS A 73 -13.44 7.10 -12.76
N PRO A 74 -12.22 6.85 -13.29
CA PRO A 74 -11.28 5.92 -12.66
C PRO A 74 -10.97 6.28 -11.21
N ILE A 75 -10.71 5.25 -10.41
CA ILE A 75 -10.35 5.36 -8.98
C ILE A 75 -8.98 4.70 -8.80
N ALA A 76 -8.10 5.33 -8.03
CA ALA A 76 -6.86 4.71 -7.55
C ALA A 76 -7.01 4.32 -6.08
N VAL A 77 -6.50 3.15 -5.73
CA VAL A 77 -6.50 2.58 -4.39
C VAL A 77 -5.09 2.18 -4.04
N TYR A 78 -4.59 2.63 -2.90
CA TYR A 78 -3.25 2.30 -2.45
C TYR A 78 -3.18 2.29 -0.93
N GLY A 79 -2.23 1.57 -0.36
CA GLY A 79 -2.21 1.41 1.09
C GLY A 79 -0.90 0.85 1.61
N ALA A 80 -0.36 1.49 2.63
CA ALA A 80 0.81 0.99 3.35
C ALA A 80 0.39 0.13 4.55
N GLY A 81 1.00 -1.05 4.62
CA GLY A 81 0.89 -2.01 5.70
C GLY A 81 2.23 -2.73 5.86
N THR A 82 2.22 -4.05 5.81
CA THR A 82 3.46 -4.85 5.71
C THR A 82 4.21 -4.54 4.41
N GLY A 83 3.48 -4.28 3.32
CA GLY A 83 3.99 -3.80 2.04
C GLY A 83 3.20 -2.57 1.54
N LEU A 84 3.28 -2.30 0.24
CA LEU A 84 2.54 -1.25 -0.44
C LEU A 84 1.70 -1.85 -1.57
N GLY A 85 0.40 -2.00 -1.35
CA GLY A 85 -0.49 -2.46 -2.40
C GLY A 85 -1.07 -1.31 -3.22
N VAL A 86 -1.35 -1.59 -4.50
CA VAL A 86 -1.96 -0.65 -5.44
C VAL A 86 -2.97 -1.38 -6.32
N ALA A 87 -4.15 -0.80 -6.50
CA ALA A 87 -5.14 -1.25 -7.46
C ALA A 87 -5.88 -0.06 -8.06
N HIS A 88 -6.50 -0.24 -9.22
CA HIS A 88 -7.38 0.76 -9.82
C HIS A 88 -8.76 0.18 -10.07
N LEU A 89 -9.77 1.04 -10.12
CA LEU A 89 -11.10 0.70 -10.61
C LEU A 89 -11.46 1.58 -11.79
N VAL A 90 -12.04 0.96 -12.80
CA VAL A 90 -12.64 1.66 -13.94
C VAL A 90 -14.10 1.26 -14.07
N HIS A 91 -14.95 2.20 -14.48
CA HIS A 91 -16.37 1.94 -14.68
C HIS A 91 -16.64 1.67 -16.16
N VAL A 92 -17.01 0.43 -16.49
CA VAL A 92 -17.25 -0.05 -17.85
C VAL A 92 -18.61 -0.74 -17.88
N ASP A 93 -19.48 -0.34 -18.83
CA ASP A 93 -20.81 -0.95 -19.03
C ASP A 93 -21.63 -1.14 -17.74
N LYS A 94 -21.70 -0.07 -16.92
CA LYS A 94 -22.43 -0.03 -15.64
C LYS A 94 -21.85 -0.93 -14.54
N ARG A 95 -20.59 -1.35 -14.67
CA ARG A 95 -19.90 -2.19 -13.70
C ARG A 95 -18.54 -1.60 -13.36
N TRP A 96 -18.15 -1.76 -12.09
CA TRP A 96 -16.78 -1.48 -11.66
C TRP A 96 -15.91 -2.69 -11.95
N VAL A 97 -14.79 -2.46 -12.63
CA VAL A 97 -13.79 -3.46 -12.97
C VAL A 97 -12.50 -3.13 -12.22
N SER A 98 -12.03 -4.07 -11.41
CA SER A 98 -10.74 -3.97 -10.73
C SER A 98 -9.59 -4.26 -11.69
N LEU A 99 -8.59 -3.39 -11.67
CA LEU A 99 -7.31 -3.53 -12.35
C LEU A 99 -6.24 -3.78 -11.28
N PRO A 100 -5.91 -5.05 -10.97
CA PRO A 100 -4.85 -5.38 -10.03
C PRO A 100 -3.47 -5.03 -10.60
N GLY A 101 -2.48 -4.85 -9.74
CA GLY A 101 -1.10 -4.70 -10.16
C GLY A 101 -0.12 -4.52 -9.01
N GLU A 102 1.17 -4.57 -9.35
CA GLU A 102 2.29 -4.45 -8.40
C GLU A 102 2.81 -3.01 -8.33
N GLY A 103 1.89 -2.04 -8.31
CA GLY A 103 2.23 -0.61 -8.39
C GLY A 103 3.08 -0.10 -7.23
N GLY A 104 3.13 -0.82 -6.10
CA GLY A 104 4.02 -0.49 -4.98
C GLY A 104 5.49 -0.81 -5.23
N HIS A 105 5.79 -1.64 -6.24
CA HIS A 105 7.15 -2.04 -6.60
C HIS A 105 7.80 -1.14 -7.64
N VAL A 106 7.13 -0.08 -8.11
CA VAL A 106 7.75 0.94 -8.97
C VAL A 106 8.87 1.68 -8.22
N ASP A 107 9.77 2.31 -8.97
CA ASP A 107 10.90 3.06 -8.40
C ASP A 107 10.46 4.15 -7.41
N PHE A 108 11.22 4.30 -6.33
CA PHE A 108 11.07 5.45 -5.44
C PHE A 108 11.51 6.73 -6.18
N ALA A 109 10.60 7.71 -6.27
CA ALA A 109 10.84 8.99 -6.93
C ALA A 109 11.10 10.10 -5.89
N PRO A 110 12.37 10.37 -5.49
CA PRO A 110 12.68 11.46 -4.57
C PRO A 110 12.40 12.82 -5.21
N ASN A 111 11.99 13.82 -4.42
CA ASN A 111 11.77 15.20 -4.91
C ASN A 111 12.61 16.28 -4.22
N SER A 112 13.56 15.89 -3.37
CA SER A 112 14.47 16.80 -2.67
C SER A 112 15.84 16.16 -2.53
N GLU A 113 16.86 16.98 -2.26
CA GLU A 113 18.22 16.51 -2.02
C GLU A 113 18.30 15.55 -0.84
N GLU A 114 17.58 15.82 0.26
CA GLU A 114 17.51 14.93 1.41
C GLU A 114 16.94 13.56 1.05
N GLU A 115 15.85 13.53 0.28
CA GLU A 115 15.28 12.27 -0.18
C GLU A 115 16.19 11.54 -1.19
N ALA A 116 16.96 12.28 -2.00
CA ALA A 116 17.95 11.68 -2.89
C ALA A 116 19.11 11.04 -2.10
N ILE A 117 19.57 11.68 -1.00
CA ILE A 117 20.54 11.08 -0.08
C ILE A 117 19.97 9.80 0.53
N ILE A 118 18.70 9.82 0.96
CA ILE A 118 18.01 8.63 1.47
C ILE A 118 17.96 7.52 0.42
N LEU A 119 17.60 7.85 -0.83
CA LEU A 119 17.59 6.90 -1.95
C LEU A 119 18.96 6.24 -2.10
N GLU A 120 20.05 7.03 -2.09
CA GLU A 120 21.40 6.50 -2.25
C GLU A 120 21.85 5.60 -1.10
N ILE A 121 21.52 5.98 0.15
CA ILE A 121 21.81 5.15 1.32
C ILE A 121 21.07 3.81 1.22
N LEU A 122 19.79 3.81 0.86
CA LEU A 122 19.02 2.59 0.70
C LEU A 122 19.54 1.75 -0.48
N ARG A 123 19.84 2.38 -1.61
CA ARG A 123 20.36 1.72 -2.81
C ARG A 123 21.66 0.98 -2.55
N ALA A 124 22.55 1.54 -1.74
CA ALA A 124 23.80 0.88 -1.35
C ALA A 124 23.58 -0.41 -0.52
N GLU A 125 22.46 -0.54 0.19
CA GLU A 125 22.15 -1.71 1.02
C GLU A 125 21.39 -2.80 0.28
N ILE A 126 20.43 -2.44 -0.58
CA ILE A 126 19.46 -3.40 -1.14
C ILE A 126 19.39 -3.39 -2.67
N GLY A 127 20.14 -2.50 -3.35
CA GLY A 127 20.05 -2.32 -4.79
C GLY A 127 18.78 -1.55 -5.18
N HIS A 128 17.77 -2.25 -5.69
CA HIS A 128 16.53 -1.61 -6.15
C HIS A 128 15.70 -1.05 -4.99
N VAL A 129 15.39 0.24 -5.05
CA VAL A 129 14.59 0.95 -4.04
C VAL A 129 13.23 1.29 -4.63
N SER A 130 12.24 0.42 -4.37
CA SER A 130 10.85 0.68 -4.75
C SER A 130 10.13 1.64 -3.80
N ALA A 131 8.97 2.15 -4.22
CA ALA A 131 8.09 2.93 -3.36
C ALA A 131 7.72 2.18 -2.07
N GLU A 132 7.50 0.86 -2.13
CA GLU A 132 7.28 0.01 -0.95
C GLU A 132 8.42 0.09 0.08
N ARG A 133 9.67 0.24 -0.36
CA ARG A 133 10.84 0.32 0.53
C ARG A 133 10.83 1.54 1.43
N VAL A 134 9.99 2.54 1.15
CA VAL A 134 9.80 3.74 1.96
C VAL A 134 8.36 3.92 2.45
N LEU A 135 7.36 3.40 1.73
CA LEU A 135 5.93 3.47 2.05
C LEU A 135 5.37 2.14 2.56
N SER A 136 5.95 1.62 3.63
CA SER A 136 5.44 0.45 4.36
C SER A 136 5.88 0.52 5.82
N GLY A 137 5.45 -0.43 6.65
CA GLY A 137 5.97 -0.58 8.00
C GLY A 137 7.49 -0.73 8.05
N PRO A 138 8.07 -1.71 7.33
CA PRO A 138 9.52 -1.78 7.12
C PRO A 138 10.08 -0.50 6.48
N GLY A 139 9.32 0.16 5.61
CA GLY A 139 9.70 1.43 5.00
C GLY A 139 9.91 2.57 5.99
N LEU A 140 9.12 2.66 7.06
CA LEU A 140 9.35 3.64 8.15
C LEU A 140 10.71 3.40 8.83
N VAL A 141 11.07 2.14 9.05
CA VAL A 141 12.38 1.78 9.63
C VAL A 141 13.50 2.12 8.66
N ASN A 142 13.32 1.88 7.36
CA ASN A 142 14.29 2.25 6.33
C ASN A 142 14.51 3.76 6.28
N LEU A 143 13.43 4.56 6.31
CA LEU A 143 13.51 6.02 6.38
C LEU A 143 14.28 6.47 7.62
N TYR A 144 13.92 5.97 8.80
CA TYR A 144 14.62 6.27 10.05
C TYR A 144 16.12 5.93 9.95
N ARG A 145 16.46 4.71 9.51
CA ARG A 145 17.87 4.27 9.38
C ARG A 145 18.64 5.16 8.41
N ALA A 146 18.03 5.54 7.30
CA ALA A 146 18.66 6.39 6.30
C ALA A 146 18.88 7.83 6.82
N ILE A 147 17.91 8.39 7.56
CA ILE A 147 18.04 9.72 8.21
C ILE A 147 19.20 9.72 9.20
N VAL A 148 19.26 8.73 10.08
CA VAL A 148 20.33 8.63 11.09
C VAL A 148 21.71 8.49 10.42
N LYS A 149 21.81 7.71 9.35
CA LYS A 149 23.05 7.54 8.59
C LYS A 149 23.45 8.79 7.82
N ALA A 150 22.50 9.53 7.24
CA ALA A 150 22.77 10.80 6.58
C ALA A 150 23.37 11.83 7.55
N ASP A 151 23.04 11.72 8.84
CA ASP A 151 23.60 12.52 9.93
C ASP A 151 24.85 11.88 10.59
N ASN A 152 25.50 10.92 9.92
CA ASN A 152 26.71 10.22 10.37
C ASN A 152 26.60 9.54 11.75
N ARG A 153 25.38 9.16 12.15
CA ARG A 153 25.10 8.42 13.38
C ARG A 153 24.80 6.94 13.10
N LEU A 154 24.83 6.13 14.16
CA LEU A 154 24.49 4.71 14.09
C LEU A 154 23.01 4.51 14.48
N PRO A 155 22.18 3.91 13.61
CA PRO A 155 20.78 3.67 13.94
C PRO A 155 20.62 2.52 14.95
N GLU A 156 19.72 2.73 15.91
CA GLU A 156 19.19 1.65 16.75
C GLU A 156 18.39 0.63 15.92
N ASN A 157 18.25 -0.60 16.43
CA ASN A 157 17.42 -1.64 15.83
C ASN A 157 15.94 -1.48 16.24
N LEU A 158 15.28 -0.47 15.67
CA LEU A 158 13.88 -0.15 15.96
C LEU A 158 12.91 -0.93 15.06
N LYS A 159 11.75 -1.28 15.61
CA LYS A 159 10.62 -1.85 14.87
C LYS A 159 9.71 -0.75 14.33
N PRO A 160 8.85 -1.02 13.33
CA PRO A 160 7.95 -0.02 12.76
C PRO A 160 7.08 0.70 13.82
N LYS A 161 6.61 -0.05 14.84
CA LYS A 161 5.80 0.50 15.93
C LYS A 161 6.57 1.52 16.77
N ASP A 162 7.84 1.24 17.06
CA ASP A 162 8.70 2.11 17.86
C ASP A 162 8.87 3.48 17.18
N ILE A 163 9.02 3.50 15.84
CA ILE A 163 9.10 4.75 15.07
C ILE A 163 7.83 5.58 15.25
N THR A 164 6.65 4.96 15.06
CA THR A 164 5.38 5.68 15.19
C THR A 164 5.11 6.15 16.62
N GLU A 165 5.42 5.33 17.64
CA GLU A 165 5.21 5.67 19.04
C GLU A 165 6.12 6.83 19.47
N ARG A 166 7.41 6.76 19.14
CA ARG A 166 8.36 7.82 19.49
C ARG A 166 8.12 9.11 18.71
N ALA A 167 7.63 9.02 17.47
CA ALA A 167 7.24 10.19 16.69
C ALA A 167 6.02 10.91 17.28
N LEU A 168 4.99 10.15 17.69
CA LEU A 168 3.77 10.71 18.29
C LEU A 168 4.00 11.25 19.71
N ALA A 169 4.90 10.63 20.47
CA ALA A 169 5.30 11.08 21.80
C ALA A 169 6.32 12.24 21.77
N ASP A 170 6.73 12.69 20.59
CA ASP A 170 7.76 13.71 20.37
C ASP A 170 9.09 13.44 21.10
N SER A 171 9.43 12.16 21.29
CA SER A 171 10.60 11.71 22.06
C SER A 171 11.81 11.35 21.19
N CYS A 172 11.66 11.39 19.87
CA CYS A 172 12.70 11.05 18.89
C CYS A 172 12.55 11.91 17.63
N THR A 173 13.48 12.83 17.42
CA THR A 173 13.49 13.75 16.26
C THR A 173 13.63 12.99 14.93
N ASP A 174 14.46 11.96 14.88
CA ASP A 174 14.65 11.12 13.69
C ASP A 174 13.37 10.35 13.33
N CYS A 175 12.67 9.84 14.33
CA CYS A 175 11.41 9.11 14.17
C CYS A 175 10.31 10.04 13.67
N ARG A 176 10.25 11.26 14.22
CA ARG A 176 9.34 12.32 13.75
C ARG A 176 9.64 12.73 12.30
N ARG A 177 10.93 12.83 11.94
CA ARG A 177 11.35 13.12 10.56
C ARG A 177 10.96 11.99 9.61
N ALA A 178 11.20 10.73 9.99
CA ALA A 178 10.80 9.56 9.20
C ALA A 178 9.29 9.54 8.93
N LEU A 179 8.47 9.79 9.96
CA LEU A 179 7.01 9.84 9.81
C LEU A 179 6.57 11.03 8.94
N SER A 180 7.22 12.18 9.07
CA SER A 180 6.93 13.36 8.24
C SER A 180 7.23 13.11 6.76
N LEU A 181 8.41 12.54 6.45
CA LEU A 181 8.77 12.17 5.08
C LEU A 181 7.82 11.10 4.53
N PHE A 182 7.46 10.10 5.33
CA PHE A 182 6.48 9.09 4.94
C PHE A 182 5.16 9.71 4.48
N CYS A 183 4.61 10.68 5.23
CA CYS A 183 3.37 11.36 4.85
C CYS A 183 3.50 12.16 3.55
N VAL A 184 4.62 12.86 3.35
CA VAL A 184 4.87 13.65 2.13
C VAL A 184 5.04 12.73 0.91
N ILE A 185 5.83 11.67 1.04
CA ILE A 185 6.04 10.67 -0.03
C ILE A 185 4.72 9.98 -0.36
N MET A 186 3.89 9.66 0.64
CA MET A 186 2.57 9.05 0.44
C MET A 186 1.64 9.96 -0.37
N GLY A 187 1.64 11.26 -0.09
CA GLY A 187 0.88 12.25 -0.84
C GLY A 187 1.34 12.35 -2.30
N ARG A 188 2.65 12.37 -2.54
CA ARG A 188 3.22 12.41 -3.89
C ARG A 188 2.95 11.14 -4.69
N PHE A 189 3.09 9.97 -4.06
CA PHE A 189 2.78 8.70 -4.69
C PHE A 189 1.31 8.63 -5.12
N GLY A 190 0.38 9.02 -4.23
CA GLY A 190 -1.04 9.13 -4.57
C GLY A 190 -1.34 10.15 -5.68
N GLY A 191 -0.58 11.24 -5.74
CA GLY A 191 -0.63 12.21 -6.84
C GLY A 191 -0.23 11.58 -8.18
N ASN A 192 0.88 10.85 -8.20
CA ASN A 192 1.36 10.17 -9.41
C ASN A 192 0.36 9.13 -9.93
N LEU A 193 -0.26 8.34 -9.04
CA LEU A 193 -1.32 7.40 -9.42
C LEU A 193 -2.50 8.10 -10.06
N ALA A 194 -2.90 9.28 -9.56
CA ALA A 194 -4.00 10.03 -10.15
C ALA A 194 -3.70 10.60 -11.53
N LEU A 195 -2.47 11.07 -11.74
CA LEU A 195 -2.05 11.57 -13.05
C LEU A 195 -1.93 10.43 -14.07
N ASN A 196 -1.45 9.26 -13.65
CA ASN A 196 -1.19 8.14 -14.55
C ASN A 196 -2.47 7.62 -15.24
N LEU A 197 -3.59 7.52 -14.50
CA LEU A 197 -4.85 6.96 -15.01
C LEU A 197 -6.02 7.95 -15.04
N GLY A 198 -5.75 9.25 -14.79
CA GLY A 198 -6.80 10.28 -14.76
C GLY A 198 -7.88 9.98 -13.74
N THR A 199 -7.52 9.72 -12.47
CA THR A 199 -8.45 9.23 -11.44
C THR A 199 -9.31 10.32 -10.82
N PHE A 200 -10.07 11.03 -11.68
CA PHE A 200 -11.07 12.03 -11.28
C PHE A 200 -12.25 11.44 -10.51
N GLY A 201 -12.37 10.11 -10.48
CA GLY A 201 -13.33 9.42 -9.64
C GLY A 201 -12.94 9.64 -8.19
N ARG A 202 -11.88 9.00 -7.72
CA ARG A 202 -11.39 9.21 -6.34
C ARG A 202 -9.97 8.66 -6.20
N ARG A 203 -9.21 9.18 -5.24
CA ARG A 203 -8.03 8.53 -4.67
C ARG A 203 -8.40 8.01 -3.29
N VAL A 204 -8.19 6.73 -3.05
CA VAL A 204 -8.50 6.10 -1.77
C VAL A 204 -7.23 5.52 -1.18
N TYR A 205 -6.90 5.97 0.02
CA TYR A 205 -5.83 5.38 0.82
C TYR A 205 -6.42 4.37 1.82
N CYS A 206 -5.89 3.14 1.82
CA CYS A 206 -6.30 2.05 2.70
C CYS A 206 -5.09 1.55 3.52
N GLY A 207 -4.71 2.29 4.55
CA GLY A 207 -3.60 1.92 5.45
C GLY A 207 -4.06 1.43 6.82
N ARG A 208 -3.32 0.45 7.39
CA ARG A 208 -3.48 0.02 8.79
C ARG A 208 -2.83 0.97 9.79
N TYR A 209 -1.98 1.88 9.34
CA TYR A 209 -1.40 2.95 10.16
C TYR A 209 -2.43 4.06 10.39
N ARG A 210 -3.54 3.71 11.04
CA ARG A 210 -4.37 4.66 11.78
C ARG A 210 -3.67 4.95 13.11
N ALA A 211 -2.43 5.42 13.04
CA ALA A 211 -1.73 5.96 14.18
C ALA A 211 -2.13 7.44 14.26
N ALA A 212 -3.17 7.71 15.04
CA ALA A 212 -3.41 9.02 15.66
C ALA A 212 -3.23 10.25 14.75
N LEU A 213 -3.97 10.32 13.64
CA LEU A 213 -4.33 11.62 13.09
C LEU A 213 -5.68 12.01 13.74
N PRO A 214 -5.75 13.14 14.46
CA PRO A 214 -6.99 13.62 15.06
C PRO A 214 -8.08 13.89 14.01
#